data_AF-A0A7J7J4Y9-F1
#
_entry.id   AF-A0A7J7J4Y9-F1
#
_cell.length_a   1.000
_cell.length_b   1.000
_cell.length_c   1.000
_cell.angle_alpha   90.00
_cell.angle_beta   90.00
_cell.angle_gamma   90.00
#
_symmetry.space_group_name_H-M   'P 1'
#
loop_
_entity.id
_entity.type
_entity.pdbx_description
1 polymer ?
#
loop_
_entity_poly.entity_id
_entity_poly.type
_entity_poly.pdbx_seq_one_letter_code
_entity_poly.pdbx_strand_id
1 'polypeptide(L)'
;MSTKRKSNEEAGTSSTSKRGAPVQSKLFKDPIHDYIEVHGAALLIIDTPQFQRLRHIKQLSTVHYVYPGANGTRFDHSLGVYHLAGKLVRCLKDKQPELGLNRRRLSLCGVGRALP
;
A
#
# COMPACT_ATOMS: atom_id res chain seq x y z
N MET A 1 -39.36 -4.14 -39.82
CA MET A 1 -38.95 -5.21 -38.89
C MET A 1 -39.19 -4.74 -37.46
N SER A 2 -39.94 -5.56 -36.73
CA SER A 2 -40.46 -5.36 -35.38
C SER A 2 -39.40 -5.25 -34.28
N THR A 3 -39.75 -4.44 -33.26
CA THR A 3 -39.61 -4.67 -31.78
C THR A 3 -38.20 -4.78 -31.18
N LYS A 4 -37.84 -4.29 -29.98
CA LYS A 4 -38.55 -4.08 -28.68
C LYS A 4 -37.60 -3.24 -27.78
N ARG A 5 -37.99 -2.04 -27.30
CA ARG A 5 -38.33 -1.64 -25.91
C ARG A 5 -37.47 -2.17 -24.73
N LYS A 6 -36.93 -1.20 -23.96
CA LYS A 6 -36.79 -1.04 -22.47
C LYS A 6 -35.96 -2.11 -21.71
N SER A 7 -35.10 -1.76 -20.74
CA SER A 7 -35.42 -1.04 -19.50
C SER A 7 -34.22 -0.32 -18.84
N ASN A 8 -34.47 0.90 -18.37
CA ASN A 8 -33.83 1.48 -17.18
C ASN A 8 -34.37 0.79 -15.92
N GLU A 9 -33.54 0.67 -14.88
CA GLU A 9 -33.85 0.74 -13.43
C GLU A 9 -32.60 0.28 -12.68
N GLU A 10 -32.22 0.76 -11.51
CA GLU A 10 -32.39 2.02 -10.78
C GLU A 10 -31.44 1.88 -9.58
N ALA A 11 -31.24 2.99 -8.89
CA ALA A 11 -30.38 3.11 -7.72
C ALA A 11 -30.66 2.05 -6.64
N GLY A 12 -29.57 1.61 -6.01
CA GLY A 12 -29.60 0.88 -4.74
C GLY A 12 -28.61 1.51 -3.76
N THR A 13 -28.86 2.75 -3.35
CA THR A 13 -28.27 3.32 -2.14
C THR A 13 -28.69 2.48 -0.93
N SER A 14 -27.72 1.89 -0.23
CA SER A 14 -27.87 1.55 1.19
C SER A 14 -26.82 2.31 1.99
N SER A 15 -27.24 3.51 2.38
CA SER A 15 -26.61 4.35 3.38
C SER A 15 -26.45 3.60 4.71
N THR A 16 -25.23 3.46 5.19
CA THR A 16 -24.96 3.42 6.63
C THR A 16 -23.87 4.44 6.99
N SER A 17 -24.12 5.11 8.09
CA SER A 17 -23.50 6.33 8.58
C SER A 17 -22.04 6.13 9.04
N LYS A 18 -21.15 7.09 8.71
CA LYS A 18 -20.36 7.94 9.65
C LYS A 18 -18.97 8.33 9.11
N ARG A 19 -18.75 9.65 9.08
CA ARG A 19 -17.49 10.42 9.19
C ARG A 19 -16.17 9.69 8.84
N GLY A 20 -15.59 10.07 7.71
CA GLY A 20 -14.16 9.90 7.43
C GLY A 20 -13.85 10.38 6.03
N ALA A 21 -13.00 11.41 5.89
CA ALA A 21 -12.46 11.80 4.59
C ALA A 21 -11.90 10.56 3.86
N PRO A 22 -11.98 10.47 2.52
CA PRO A 22 -11.41 9.35 1.78
C PRO A 22 -9.93 9.26 2.14
N VAL A 23 -9.56 8.21 2.88
CA VAL A 23 -8.16 7.95 3.23
C VAL A 23 -7.49 7.52 1.93
N GLN A 24 -6.68 8.40 1.35
CA GLN A 24 -5.98 8.10 0.10
C GLN A 24 -5.10 6.87 0.32
N SER A 25 -5.30 5.88 -0.54
CA SER A 25 -4.46 4.71 -0.68
C SER A 25 -3.86 4.68 -2.08
N LYS A 26 -2.61 4.25 -2.20
CA LYS A 26 -1.97 3.99 -3.50
C LYS A 26 -1.48 2.55 -3.54
N LEU A 27 -1.71 1.91 -4.67
CA LEU A 27 -1.25 0.56 -4.95
C LEU A 27 0.00 0.62 -5.81
N PHE A 28 1.09 0.01 -5.34
CA PHE A 28 2.35 -0.10 -6.07
C PHE A 28 2.54 -1.53 -6.56
N LYS A 29 2.93 -1.68 -7.83
CA LYS A 29 3.31 -2.97 -8.39
C LYS A 29 4.79 -3.22 -8.14
N ASP A 30 5.10 -4.31 -7.45
CA ASP A 30 6.45 -4.76 -7.10
C ASP A 30 6.68 -6.18 -7.66
N PRO A 31 7.82 -6.49 -8.29
CA PRO A 31 8.06 -7.81 -8.87
C PRO A 31 8.26 -8.93 -7.84
N ILE A 32 8.51 -8.61 -6.57
CA ILE A 32 8.78 -9.60 -5.50
C ILE A 32 7.51 -9.81 -4.66
N HIS A 33 6.77 -8.75 -4.40
CA HIS A 33 5.61 -8.73 -3.49
C HIS A 33 4.26 -8.51 -4.19
N ASP A 34 4.26 -8.50 -5.53
CA ASP A 34 3.14 -8.19 -6.43
C ASP A 34 2.53 -6.82 -6.20
N TYR A 35 1.64 -6.69 -5.22
CA TYR A 35 0.92 -5.47 -4.94
C TYR A 35 1.17 -5.04 -3.50
N ILE A 36 1.74 -3.85 -3.35
CA ILE A 36 1.99 -3.21 -2.07
C ILE A 36 1.01 -2.03 -1.94
N GLU A 37 0.09 -2.14 -0.98
CA GLU A 37 -0.87 -1.09 -0.68
C GLU A 37 -0.33 -0.17 0.41
N VAL A 38 -0.27 1.14 0.14
CA VAL A 38 0.22 2.15 1.07
C VAL A 38 -0.88 3.14 1.42
N HIS A 39 -0.99 3.47 2.70
CA HIS A 39 -2.08 4.25 3.27
C HIS A 39 -1.58 5.38 4.17
N GLY A 40 -2.37 6.46 4.25
CA GLY A 40 -2.28 7.46 5.32
C GLY A 40 -0.90 8.13 5.44
N ALA A 41 -0.31 8.10 6.64
CA ALA A 41 0.95 8.78 6.94
C ALA A 41 2.13 8.27 6.09
N ALA A 42 2.16 6.96 5.79
CA ALA A 42 3.22 6.39 4.95
C ALA A 42 3.14 6.94 3.52
N LEU A 43 1.93 7.16 3.01
CA LEU A 43 1.74 7.75 1.69
C LEU A 43 2.24 9.20 1.62
N LEU A 44 1.97 9.99 2.67
CA LEU A 44 2.48 11.36 2.78
C LEU A 44 4.01 11.40 2.80
N ILE A 45 4.65 10.44 3.47
CA ILE A 45 6.12 10.32 3.49
C ILE A 45 6.65 9.96 2.09
N ILE A 46 5.99 9.03 1.40
CA ILE A 46 6.41 8.62 0.05
C ILE A 46 6.33 9.79 -0.92
N ASP A 47 5.30 10.63 -0.84
CA ASP A 47 5.10 11.77 -1.74
C ASP A 47 6.07 12.94 -1.45
N THR A 48 6.92 12.85 -0.42
CA THR A 48 7.96 13.87 -0.18
C THR A 48 9.09 13.82 -1.21
N PRO A 49 9.69 14.97 -1.58
CA PRO A 49 10.81 15.00 -2.52
C PRO A 49 12.03 14.22 -2.02
N GLN A 50 12.24 14.15 -0.71
CA GLN A 50 13.32 13.39 -0.09
C GLN A 50 13.16 11.89 -0.35
N PHE A 51 11.95 11.36 -0.27
CA PHE A 51 11.67 9.95 -0.54
C PHE A 51 11.64 9.66 -2.05
N GLN A 52 11.05 10.55 -2.86
CA GLN A 52 11.03 10.40 -4.32
C GLN A 52 12.44 10.38 -4.94
N ARG A 53 13.41 11.08 -4.34
CA ARG A 53 14.83 11.02 -4.76
C ARG A 53 15.37 9.59 -4.82
N LEU A 54 14.87 8.68 -3.99
CA LEU A 54 15.32 7.29 -3.95
C LEU A 54 15.06 6.52 -5.27
N ARG A 55 14.16 7.02 -6.13
CA ARG A 55 13.94 6.46 -7.48
C ARG A 55 15.15 6.59 -8.40
N HIS A 56 16.02 7.55 -8.12
CA HIS A 56 17.23 7.79 -8.92
C HIS A 56 18.46 7.13 -8.33
N ILE A 57 18.34 6.47 -7.17
CA ILE A 57 19.45 5.78 -6.51
C ILE A 57 19.31 4.28 -6.74
N LYS A 58 20.25 3.70 -7.48
CA LYS A 58 20.32 2.26 -7.73
C LYS A 58 20.57 1.49 -6.43
N GLN A 59 19.87 0.38 -6.25
CA GLN A 59 20.06 -0.51 -5.10
C GLN A 59 21.48 -1.11 -5.13
N LEU A 60 21.91 -1.54 -6.31
CA LEU A 60 23.21 -2.13 -6.58
C LEU A 60 23.89 -1.24 -7.63
N SER A 61 24.83 -0.39 -7.20
CA SER A 61 25.39 0.71 -8.00
C SER A 61 26.02 0.25 -9.32
N THR A 62 27.28 -0.19 -9.29
CA THR A 62 28.03 -0.59 -10.50
C THR A 62 27.64 -1.97 -11.01
N VAL A 63 27.03 -2.80 -10.15
CA VAL A 63 26.57 -4.16 -10.48
C VAL A 63 25.56 -4.15 -11.64
N HIS A 64 24.80 -3.06 -11.77
CA HIS A 64 23.85 -2.85 -12.87
C HIS A 64 24.50 -2.92 -14.26
N TYR A 65 25.79 -2.59 -14.40
CA TYR A 65 26.51 -2.68 -15.68
C TYR A 65 26.87 -4.12 -16.09
N VAL A 66 26.98 -5.04 -15.11
CA VAL A 66 27.29 -6.45 -15.37
C VAL A 66 26.00 -7.28 -15.44
N TYR A 67 24.99 -6.91 -14.65
CA TYR A 67 23.70 -7.58 -14.59
C TYR A 67 22.57 -6.61 -14.96
N PRO A 68 22.15 -6.57 -16.23
CA PRO A 68 21.13 -5.63 -16.72
C PRO A 68 19.72 -5.91 -16.17
N GLY A 69 19.53 -7.00 -15.41
CA GLY A 69 18.32 -7.28 -14.64
C GLY A 69 18.31 -6.67 -13.23
N ALA A 70 19.47 -6.22 -12.72
CA ALA A 70 19.61 -5.65 -11.38
C ALA A 70 19.24 -4.15 -11.33
N ASN A 71 18.07 -3.81 -11.88
CA ASN A 71 17.65 -2.43 -12.11
C ASN A 71 16.96 -1.78 -10.90
N GLY A 72 16.74 -2.58 -9.85
CA GLY A 72 16.02 -2.17 -8.65
C GLY A 72 16.61 -0.90 -8.02
N THR A 73 15.74 -0.04 -7.54
CA THR A 73 16.10 1.22 -6.90
C THR A 73 15.97 1.12 -5.38
N ARG A 74 16.58 2.06 -4.65
CA ARG A 74 16.37 2.19 -3.20
C ARG A 74 14.91 2.48 -2.86
N PHE A 75 14.14 3.07 -3.79
CA PHE A 75 12.71 3.29 -3.64
C PHE A 75 11.94 1.97 -3.56
N ASP A 76 12.15 1.08 -4.54
CA ASP A 76 11.48 -0.24 -4.59
C ASP A 76 11.83 -1.07 -3.35
N HIS A 77 13.10 -1.05 -2.95
CA HIS A 77 13.54 -1.71 -1.73
C HIS A 77 12.85 -1.15 -0.48
N SER A 78 12.72 0.17 -0.36
CA SER A 78 12.07 0.80 0.80
C SER A 78 10.58 0.47 0.87
N LEU A 79 9.89 0.37 -0.28
CA LEU A 79 8.51 -0.11 -0.35
C LEU A 79 8.39 -1.58 0.10
N GLY A 80 9.31 -2.44 -0.33
CA GLY A 80 9.35 -3.83 0.10
C GLY A 80 9.55 -3.98 1.61
N VAL A 81 10.47 -3.21 2.20
CA VAL A 81 10.68 -3.19 3.66
C VAL A 81 9.43 -2.72 4.40
N TYR A 82 8.75 -1.69 3.90
CA TYR A 82 7.47 -1.23 4.48
C TYR A 82 6.42 -2.36 4.50
N HIS A 83 6.27 -3.11 3.40
CA HIS A 83 5.34 -4.23 3.31
C HIS A 83 5.67 -5.34 4.31
N LEU A 84 6.94 -5.73 4.38
CA LEU A 84 7.42 -6.76 5.29
C LEU A 84 7.28 -6.35 6.76
N ALA A 85 7.60 -5.09 7.09
CA ALA A 85 7.39 -4.55 8.43
C ALA A 85 5.91 -4.60 8.81
N GLY A 86 5.00 -4.22 7.89
CA GLY A 86 3.56 -4.33 8.11
C GLY A 86 3.07 -5.78 8.29
N LYS A 87 3.64 -6.74 7.57
CA LYS A 87 3.35 -8.17 7.80
C LYS A 87 3.87 -8.66 9.16
N LEU A 88 5.10 -8.31 9.52
CA LEU A 88 5.71 -8.69 10.78
C LEU A 88 4.90 -8.18 11.98
N VAL A 89 4.52 -6.90 11.95
CA VAL A 89 3.74 -6.30 13.03
C VAL A 89 2.36 -6.94 13.16
N ARG A 90 1.72 -7.36 12.06
CA ARG A 90 0.48 -8.17 12.11
C ARG A 90 0.72 -9.49 12.81
N CYS A 91 1.72 -10.24 12.38
CA CYS A 91 2.05 -11.53 12.99
C CYS A 91 2.37 -11.41 14.48
N LEU A 92 3.09 -10.36 14.90
CA LEU A 92 3.38 -10.10 16.31
C LEU A 92 2.11 -9.76 17.10
N LYS A 93 1.20 -8.96 16.53
CA LYS A 93 -0.08 -8.64 17.16
C LYS A 93 -0.94 -9.88 17.37
N ASP A 94 -0.95 -10.80 16.40
CA ASP A 94 -1.76 -12.00 16.45
C ASP A 94 -1.18 -13.05 17.42
N LYS A 95 0.16 -13.18 17.46
CA LYS A 95 0.84 -14.16 18.33
C LYS A 95 1.06 -13.68 19.76
N GLN A 96 1.17 -12.37 19.97
CA GLN A 96 1.51 -11.77 21.25
C GLN A 96 0.62 -10.55 21.54
N PRO A 97 -0.65 -10.78 21.93
CA PRO A 97 -1.59 -9.71 22.25
C PRO A 97 -1.17 -8.87 23.46
N GLU A 98 -0.32 -9.40 24.35
CA GLU A 98 0.21 -8.74 25.54
C GLU A 98 1.09 -7.52 25.23
N LEU A 99 1.63 -7.43 24.02
CA LEU A 99 2.51 -6.31 23.61
C LEU A 99 1.77 -4.98 23.43
N GLY A 100 0.43 -4.96 23.55
CA GLY A 100 -0.35 -3.73 23.55
C GLY A 100 -0.12 -2.87 22.30
N LEU A 101 0.08 -3.50 21.14
CA LEU A 101 0.35 -2.82 19.88
C LEU A 101 -0.91 -2.03 19.44
N ASN A 102 -0.93 -0.75 19.82
CA ASN A 102 -2.04 0.17 19.61
C ASN A 102 -2.09 0.75 18.19
N ARG A 103 -3.29 1.04 17.69
CA ARG A 103 -3.53 1.58 16.33
C ARG A 103 -2.70 2.81 15.97
N ARG A 104 -2.34 3.65 16.96
CA ARG A 104 -1.44 4.81 16.77
C ARG A 104 0.03 4.43 16.51
N ARG A 105 0.52 3.31 17.06
CA ARG A 105 1.86 2.78 16.74
C ARG A 105 1.87 2.06 15.40
N LEU A 106 0.76 1.42 15.03
CA LEU A 106 0.63 0.69 13.77
C LEU A 106 0.27 1.56 12.57
N SER A 107 -0.13 2.82 12.77
CA SER A 107 -0.59 3.71 11.69
C SER A 107 0.49 4.00 10.65
N LEU A 108 1.77 3.93 11.04
CA LEU A 108 2.89 4.15 10.13
C LEU A 108 3.20 2.93 9.26
N CYS A 109 2.86 1.71 9.70
CA CYS A 109 3.15 0.47 8.96
C CYS A 109 1.97 -0.03 8.10
N GLY A 110 0.92 0.78 7.95
CA GLY A 110 -0.29 0.40 7.20
C GLY A 110 -1.16 -0.67 7.88
N VAL A 111 -0.81 -1.11 9.10
CA VAL A 111 -1.50 -2.21 9.82
C VAL A 111 -2.77 -1.72 10.55
N GLY A 112 -3.20 -0.48 10.30
CA GLY A 112 -4.33 0.16 10.98
C GLY A 112 -5.73 -0.33 10.58
N ARG A 113 -5.83 -1.20 9.56
CA ARG A 113 -7.06 -1.88 9.14
C ARG A 113 -6.71 -3.36 8.89
N ALA A 114 -7.30 -4.25 9.69
CA ALA A 114 -7.45 -5.62 9.26
C ALA A 114 -8.28 -5.58 7.97
N LEU A 115 -7.74 -6.13 6.88
CA LEU A 115 -8.63 -6.56 5.80
C LEU A 115 -9.55 -7.64 6.38
N PRO A 116 -10.84 -7.63 6.02
CA PRO A 116 -11.76 -8.70 6.36
C PRO A 116 -11.33 -10.04 5.76
#